data_AF-A0A7V3FXL1-F1
#
_entry.id   AF-A0A7V3FXL1-F1
#
_cell.length_a   1.000
_cell.length_b   1.000
_cell.length_c   1.000
_cell.angle_alpha   90.00
_cell.angle_beta   90.00
_cell.angle_gamma   90.00
#
_symmetry.space_group_name_H-M   'P 1'
#
loop_
_entity.id
_entity.type
_entity.pdbx_description
1 polymer ?
#
loop_
_entity_poly.entity_id
_entity_poly.type
_entity_poly.pdbx_seq_one_letter_code
_entity_poly.pdbx_strand_id
1 'polypeptide(L)'
;MKKFYLFFLILSLRSFAQNEQQSIELPDFVITGKQSIEIQAAQKPKIELISILSKDFFTPQYSPEELPILINSVPTQILPTIKLSQDYYTGKVNLMLGKYTYPLGELFLAKSFDNYLINAKVWGSNTKEYIPNAGYNNSGFQFSNDLFISTKSDFLPGTKFNIDATYWRDSYKFFGSINPTEKRETNNFNAKLSVVNKYLNYFHFGLNANGDIYKINENNLKEIYINTSGFIEFSLKDFIIGGNVVYQKQSLKDDILKERNYNNFDSKGYVEIIPFDFLKVKGGIAFNSNSKFNFFSPFANAEMKLDNNLSLAV
;
A
#
# COMPACT_ATOMS: atom_id res chain seq x y z
N MET A 1 24.72 9.42 27.33
CA MET A 1 24.14 10.65 27.94
C MET A 1 23.96 11.82 26.97
N LYS A 2 24.25 11.70 25.65
CA LYS A 2 24.04 12.79 24.67
C LYS A 2 22.64 12.83 24.02
N LYS A 3 21.76 11.85 24.29
CA LYS A 3 20.43 11.73 23.66
C LYS A 3 19.29 12.45 24.43
N PHE A 4 19.55 12.90 25.66
CA PHE A 4 18.55 13.61 26.49
C PHE A 4 18.42 15.10 26.15
N TYR A 5 19.43 15.70 25.53
CA TYR A 5 19.42 17.13 25.20
C TYR A 5 18.42 17.50 24.09
N LEU A 6 18.10 16.58 23.18
CA LEU A 6 17.16 16.84 22.10
C LEU A 6 15.71 16.96 22.59
N PHE A 7 15.35 16.26 23.67
CA PHE A 7 14.01 16.30 24.26
C PHE A 7 13.77 17.61 25.03
N PHE A 8 14.82 18.22 25.58
CA PHE A 8 14.73 19.52 26.27
C PHE A 8 14.60 20.70 25.28
N LEU A 9 15.14 20.57 24.07
CA LEU A 9 15.10 21.62 23.04
C LEU A 9 13.72 21.78 22.37
N ILE A 10 12.87 20.74 22.42
CA ILE A 10 11.49 20.79 21.88
C ILE A 10 10.51 21.42 22.89
N LEU A 11 10.82 21.38 24.19
CA LEU A 11 10.00 21.98 25.25
C LEU A 11 10.21 23.51 25.39
N SER A 12 11.34 24.05 24.95
CA SER A 12 11.63 25.50 25.03
C SER A 12 10.95 26.35 23.94
N LEU A 13 10.32 25.75 22.93
CA LEU A 13 9.62 26.47 21.85
C LEU A 13 8.20 26.94 22.22
N ARG A 14 7.76 26.75 23.47
CA ARG A 14 6.40 27.11 23.95
C ARG A 14 6.28 28.49 24.60
N SER A 15 7.34 29.30 24.64
CA SER A 15 7.36 30.53 25.45
C SER A 15 7.81 31.78 24.68
N PHE A 16 7.26 32.07 23.51
CA PHE A 16 7.27 33.43 22.94
C PHE A 16 6.07 33.60 22.00
N ALA A 17 4.92 33.92 22.56
CA ALA A 17 3.80 34.46 21.80
C ALA A 17 3.01 35.40 22.71
N GLN A 18 2.83 36.64 22.22
CA GLN A 18 2.06 37.76 22.77
C GLN A 18 2.88 38.79 23.56
N ASN A 19 3.60 39.63 22.81
CA ASN A 19 3.73 41.04 23.17
C ASN A 19 2.54 41.80 22.57
N GLU A 20 2.05 42.74 23.36
CA GLU A 20 0.87 43.56 23.14
C GLU A 20 0.85 44.25 21.77
N GLN A 21 -0.30 44.17 21.12
CA GLN A 21 -0.59 44.82 19.86
C GLN A 21 -0.83 46.32 20.14
N GLN A 22 0.20 47.15 19.93
CA GLN A 22 0.01 48.59 19.84
C GLN A 22 -0.81 48.90 18.58
N SER A 23 -2.02 49.42 18.81
CA SER A 23 -2.88 50.03 17.80
C SER A 23 -2.20 51.28 17.24
N ILE A 24 -1.50 51.12 16.12
CA ILE A 24 -1.09 52.22 15.26
C ILE A 24 -2.28 52.52 14.36
N GLU A 25 -2.97 53.64 14.62
CA GLU A 25 -3.90 54.24 13.68
C GLU A 25 -3.09 54.83 12.51
N LEU A 26 -3.32 54.30 11.31
CA LEU A 26 -2.89 54.93 10.06
C LEU A 26 -3.98 55.92 9.63
N PRO A 27 -3.64 57.14 9.18
CA PRO A 27 -4.61 58.02 8.57
C PRO A 27 -5.06 57.46 7.21
N ASP A 28 -6.37 57.49 6.95
CA ASP A 28 -6.93 57.20 5.64
C ASP A 28 -6.57 58.31 4.64
N PHE A 29 -5.64 58.02 3.74
CA PHE A 29 -5.55 58.71 2.45
C PHE A 29 -5.76 57.70 1.33
N VAL A 30 -6.94 57.80 0.70
CA VAL A 30 -7.22 57.16 -0.58
C VAL A 30 -6.51 57.94 -1.67
N ILE A 31 -5.31 57.49 -2.08
CA ILE A 31 -4.71 57.92 -3.35
C ILE A 31 -5.24 56.98 -4.43
N THR A 32 -6.29 57.39 -5.13
CA THR A 32 -6.75 56.73 -6.36
C THR A 32 -5.87 57.15 -7.54
N GLY A 33 -4.69 56.55 -7.64
CA GLY A 33 -3.87 56.59 -8.86
C GLY A 33 -4.14 55.35 -9.71
N LYS A 34 -4.77 55.50 -10.88
CA LYS A 34 -4.78 54.43 -11.89
C LYS A 34 -3.40 54.38 -12.55
N GLN A 35 -2.53 53.50 -12.08
CA GLN A 35 -1.27 53.20 -12.77
C GLN A 35 -1.53 52.15 -13.85
N SER A 36 -1.63 52.61 -15.10
CA SER A 36 -1.61 51.77 -16.29
C SER A 36 -0.15 51.44 -16.61
N ILE A 37 0.26 50.19 -16.44
CA ILE A 37 1.57 49.70 -16.89
C ILE A 37 1.34 48.96 -18.22
N GLU A 38 1.78 49.55 -19.32
CA GLU A 38 1.86 48.83 -20.61
C GLU A 38 3.01 47.82 -20.53
N ILE A 39 2.65 46.55 -20.38
CA ILE A 39 3.59 45.44 -20.49
C ILE A 39 3.85 45.23 -21.98
N GLN A 40 5.06 45.56 -22.45
CA GLN A 40 5.46 45.21 -23.81
C GLN A 40 5.45 43.69 -23.98
N ALA A 41 4.73 43.21 -25.00
CA ALA A 41 4.65 41.80 -25.30
C ALA A 41 6.05 41.26 -25.68
N ALA A 42 6.63 40.42 -24.83
CA ALA A 42 7.88 39.74 -25.14
C ALA A 42 7.67 38.79 -26.32
N GLN A 43 8.50 38.91 -27.37
CA GLN A 43 8.50 37.96 -28.47
C GLN A 43 8.97 36.60 -27.97
N LYS A 44 8.09 35.60 -28.05
CA LYS A 44 8.41 34.20 -27.74
C LYS A 44 9.54 33.73 -28.67
N PRO A 45 10.65 33.19 -28.16
CA PRO A 45 11.69 32.61 -29.01
C PRO A 45 11.10 31.42 -29.78
N LYS A 46 11.19 31.45 -31.11
CA LYS A 46 10.87 30.29 -31.95
C LYS A 46 11.99 29.27 -31.76
N ILE A 47 11.64 28.11 -31.23
CA ILE A 47 12.56 26.97 -31.12
C ILE A 47 12.67 26.37 -32.52
N GLU A 48 13.89 26.30 -33.06
CA GLU A 48 14.16 25.55 -34.29
C GLU A 48 13.94 24.05 -34.02
N LEU A 49 13.12 23.42 -34.87
CA LEU A 49 12.85 21.98 -34.79
C LEU A 49 14.12 21.22 -35.14
N ILE A 50 14.80 20.70 -34.13
CA ILE A 50 15.87 19.72 -34.32
C ILE A 50 15.18 18.41 -34.76
N SER A 51 15.43 17.98 -36.00
CA SER A 51 14.96 16.68 -36.48
C SER A 51 15.53 15.58 -35.57
N ILE A 52 14.64 14.80 -34.94
CA ILE A 52 14.98 13.74 -33.97
C ILE A 52 15.74 12.59 -34.65
N LEU A 53 15.70 12.52 -35.98
CA LEU A 53 16.33 11.48 -36.77
C LEU A 53 17.35 12.12 -37.70
N SER A 54 18.63 11.83 -37.45
CA SER A 54 19.71 12.17 -38.36
C SER A 54 19.66 11.26 -39.59
N LYS A 55 20.19 11.73 -40.71
CA LYS A 55 20.28 10.94 -41.95
C LYS A 55 21.01 9.62 -41.74
N ASP A 56 21.94 9.59 -40.77
CA ASP A 56 22.70 8.41 -40.35
C ASP A 56 21.82 7.31 -39.74
N PHE A 57 20.63 7.62 -39.22
CA PHE A 57 19.67 6.62 -38.75
C PHE A 57 19.10 5.78 -39.90
N PHE A 58 19.00 6.35 -41.11
CA PHE A 58 18.40 5.69 -42.27
C PHE A 58 19.42 5.01 -43.19
N THR A 59 20.71 5.22 -42.95
CA THR A 59 21.79 4.62 -43.74
C THR A 59 22.65 3.73 -42.83
N PRO A 60 22.51 2.39 -42.90
CA PRO A 60 23.38 1.51 -42.14
C PRO A 60 24.84 1.74 -42.56
N GLN A 61 25.70 2.08 -41.59
CA GLN A 61 27.13 2.33 -41.83
C GLN A 61 27.99 1.05 -41.93
N TYR A 62 27.39 -0.13 -41.74
CA TYR A 62 28.09 -1.41 -41.73
C TYR A 62 27.50 -2.37 -42.76
N SER A 63 28.37 -3.04 -43.52
CA SER A 63 27.93 -4.11 -44.41
C SER A 63 27.50 -5.33 -43.58
N PRO A 64 26.43 -6.07 -43.95
CA PRO A 64 26.07 -7.33 -43.30
C PRO A 64 27.21 -8.35 -43.24
N GLU A 65 28.21 -8.23 -44.12
CA GLU A 65 29.41 -9.09 -44.17
C GLU A 65 30.46 -8.74 -43.11
N GLU A 66 30.38 -7.55 -42.50
CA GLU A 66 31.30 -7.10 -41.44
C GLU A 66 30.81 -7.49 -40.04
N LEU A 67 29.65 -8.12 -39.93
CA LEU A 67 29.13 -8.64 -38.67
C LEU A 67 29.89 -9.93 -38.30
N PRO A 68 30.77 -9.91 -37.28
CA PRO A 68 31.44 -11.13 -36.84
C PRO A 68 30.38 -12.12 -36.37
N ILE A 69 30.42 -13.33 -36.93
CA ILE A 69 29.57 -14.45 -36.52
C ILE A 69 29.85 -14.67 -35.02
N LEU A 70 28.86 -14.32 -34.18
CA LEU A 70 28.93 -14.49 -32.74
C LEU A 70 29.11 -15.97 -32.42
N ILE A 71 30.35 -16.35 -32.17
CA ILE A 71 30.75 -17.67 -31.69
C ILE A 71 30.01 -17.86 -30.35
N ASN A 72 29.31 -18.99 -30.22
CA ASN A 72 28.60 -19.44 -29.02
C ASN A 72 29.41 -19.16 -27.73
N SER A 73 29.16 -18.04 -27.09
CA SER A 73 29.59 -17.83 -25.71
C SER A 73 28.59 -18.57 -24.84
N VAL A 74 28.99 -19.73 -24.31
CA VAL A 74 28.27 -20.32 -23.17
C VAL A 74 28.28 -19.25 -22.09
N PRO A 75 27.14 -18.64 -21.73
CA PRO A 75 27.12 -17.55 -20.77
C PRO A 75 27.57 -18.14 -19.43
N THR A 76 28.75 -17.74 -18.97
CA THR A 76 29.15 -17.99 -17.59
C THR A 76 28.17 -17.25 -16.70
N GLN A 77 27.57 -17.97 -15.76
CA GLN A 77 26.62 -17.41 -14.81
C GLN A 77 27.38 -16.39 -13.95
N ILE A 78 27.30 -15.11 -14.31
CA ILE A 78 27.76 -14.02 -13.47
C ILE A 78 26.75 -13.94 -12.33
N LEU A 79 27.03 -14.63 -11.23
CA LEU A 79 26.34 -14.39 -9.97
C LEU A 79 26.66 -12.94 -9.60
N PRO A 80 25.67 -12.02 -9.61
CA PRO A 80 25.93 -10.64 -9.24
C PRO A 80 26.47 -10.66 -7.82
N THR A 81 27.62 -10.02 -7.61
CA THR A 81 28.13 -9.76 -6.28
C THR A 81 27.12 -8.85 -5.60
N ILE A 82 26.19 -9.43 -4.85
CA ILE A 82 25.28 -8.69 -3.97
C ILE A 82 26.22 -7.98 -3.01
N LYS A 83 26.45 -6.69 -3.23
CA LYS A 83 27.19 -5.86 -2.29
C LYS A 83 26.56 -6.08 -0.93
N LEU A 84 27.38 -6.56 0.01
CA LEU A 84 27.02 -6.73 1.42
C LEU A 84 26.23 -5.50 1.90
N SER A 85 25.11 -5.79 2.56
CA SER A 85 24.18 -4.87 3.21
C SER A 85 24.87 -3.56 3.62
N GLN A 86 24.70 -2.51 2.81
CA GLN A 86 24.76 -1.18 3.38
C GLN A 86 23.50 -1.06 4.25
N ASP A 87 23.66 -0.79 5.54
CA ASP A 87 22.56 -0.56 6.47
C ASP A 87 21.71 0.63 5.98
N TYR A 88 20.77 0.38 5.08
CA TYR A 88 19.88 1.39 4.54
C TYR A 88 18.81 1.69 5.59
N TYR A 89 19.13 2.61 6.50
CA TYR A 89 18.12 3.29 7.29
C TYR A 89 17.39 4.29 6.38
N THR A 90 16.16 3.97 6.00
CA THR A 90 15.34 4.86 5.18
C THR A 90 14.35 5.56 6.09
N GLY A 91 14.71 6.76 6.53
CA GLY A 91 13.82 7.67 7.24
C GLY A 91 13.29 8.74 6.28
N LYS A 92 11.99 9.01 6.32
CA LYS A 92 11.34 10.10 5.58
C LYS A 92 10.49 10.91 6.53
N VAL A 93 10.68 12.23 6.55
CA VAL A 93 9.85 13.18 7.28
C VAL A 93 9.23 14.14 6.27
N ASN A 94 7.91 14.19 6.20
CA ASN A 94 7.18 15.16 5.40
C ASN A 94 6.43 16.11 6.34
N LEU A 95 6.73 17.39 6.24
CA LEU A 95 6.00 18.46 6.93
C LEU A 95 5.47 19.40 5.86
N MET A 96 4.15 19.61 5.82
CA MET A 96 3.50 20.47 4.84
C MET A 96 2.61 21.48 5.55
N LEU A 97 2.68 22.74 5.10
CA LEU A 97 1.82 23.84 5.50
C LEU A 97 1.20 24.41 4.22
N GLY A 98 -0.11 24.57 4.18
CA GLY A 98 -0.81 25.06 2.99
C GLY A 98 -1.85 26.12 3.33
N LYS A 99 -2.26 26.90 2.33
CA LYS A 99 -3.32 27.91 2.48
C LYS A 99 -4.65 27.31 2.99
N TYR A 100 -4.91 26.05 2.62
CA TYR A 100 -6.14 25.31 2.93
C TYR A 100 -5.90 24.11 3.87
N THR A 101 -4.68 23.92 4.36
CA THR A 101 -4.30 22.81 5.23
C THR A 101 -3.49 23.33 6.42
N TYR A 102 -3.96 22.99 7.63
CA TYR A 102 -3.15 23.07 8.85
C TYR A 102 -1.98 22.06 8.74
N PRO A 103 -0.94 22.13 9.60
CA PRO A 103 0.23 21.27 9.50
C PRO A 103 -0.14 19.80 9.27
N LEU A 104 0.32 19.28 8.13
CA LEU A 104 0.36 17.85 7.83
C LEU A 104 1.75 17.35 8.17
N GLY A 105 1.80 16.25 8.91
CA GLY A 105 3.03 15.58 9.28
C GLY A 105 2.97 14.11 8.94
N GLU A 106 4.04 13.59 8.35
CA GLU A 106 4.26 12.16 8.15
C GLU A 106 5.71 11.82 8.53
N LEU A 107 5.88 10.81 9.38
CA LEU A 107 7.15 10.20 9.72
C LEU A 107 7.10 8.75 9.27
N PHE A 108 8.04 8.34 8.43
CA PHE A 108 8.22 6.96 7.99
C PHE A 108 9.63 6.51 8.33
N LEU A 109 9.75 5.34 8.95
CA LEU A 109 11.00 4.71 9.33
C LEU A 109 11.00 3.27 8.82
N ALA A 110 11.99 2.92 8.00
CA ALA A 110 12.22 1.55 7.55
C ALA A 110 13.64 1.11 7.88
N LYS A 111 13.77 -0.12 8.40
CA LYS A 111 15.07 -0.74 8.67
C LYS A 111 14.99 -2.24 8.41
N SER A 112 15.93 -2.73 7.61
CA SER A 112 16.25 -4.15 7.53
C SER A 112 17.43 -4.49 8.45
N PHE A 113 17.37 -5.64 9.12
CA PHE A 113 18.52 -6.22 9.81
C PHE A 113 18.36 -7.74 9.80
N ASP A 114 19.43 -8.44 9.38
CA ASP A 114 19.44 -9.90 9.20
C ASP A 114 18.22 -10.40 8.41
N ASN A 115 17.34 -11.13 9.10
CA ASN A 115 16.15 -11.77 8.56
C ASN A 115 14.88 -10.92 8.75
N TYR A 116 14.99 -9.71 9.28
CA TYR A 116 13.85 -8.83 9.58
C TYR A 116 13.84 -7.62 8.66
N LEU A 117 12.64 -7.24 8.21
CA LEU A 117 12.35 -5.94 7.61
C LEU A 117 11.25 -5.29 8.44
N ILE A 118 11.55 -4.17 9.09
CA ILE A 118 10.61 -3.42 9.93
C ILE A 118 10.29 -2.10 9.27
N ASN A 119 9.00 -1.77 9.18
CA ASN A 119 8.50 -0.48 8.75
C ASN A 119 7.55 0.09 9.81
N ALA A 120 7.73 1.38 10.11
CA ALA A 120 6.85 2.12 10.99
C ALA A 120 6.51 3.47 10.35
N LYS A 121 5.23 3.84 10.39
CA LYS A 121 4.72 5.10 9.86
C LYS A 121 3.82 5.75 10.89
N VAL A 122 3.94 7.05 11.08
CA VAL A 122 3.00 7.87 11.85
C VAL A 122 2.62 9.06 10.99
N TRP A 123 1.33 9.39 10.93
CA TRP A 123 0.87 10.54 10.17
C TRP A 123 -0.26 11.29 10.87
N GLY A 124 -0.42 12.54 10.48
CA GLY A 124 -1.51 13.40 10.90
C GLY A 124 -1.75 14.49 9.86
N SER A 125 -3.01 14.76 9.58
CA SER A 125 -3.44 15.84 8.70
C SER A 125 -4.63 16.57 9.32
N ASN A 126 -4.69 17.88 9.06
CA ASN A 126 -5.80 18.70 9.48
C ASN A 126 -6.14 19.67 8.33
N THR A 127 -7.29 19.48 7.73
CA THR A 127 -7.80 20.29 6.62
C THR A 127 -8.61 21.45 7.19
N LYS A 128 -8.28 22.67 6.77
CA LYS A 128 -8.96 23.87 7.24
C LYS A 128 -10.39 23.92 6.71
N GLU A 129 -11.30 24.41 7.54
CA GLU A 129 -12.67 24.70 7.13
C GLU A 129 -12.69 25.83 6.09
N TYR A 130 -13.19 25.55 4.88
CA TYR A 130 -13.43 26.58 3.85
C TYR A 130 -14.84 27.19 3.97
N ILE A 131 -15.76 26.45 4.59
CA ILE A 131 -17.11 26.83 5.02
C ILE A 131 -17.27 26.25 6.45
N PRO A 132 -18.03 26.89 7.35
CA PRO A 132 -18.21 26.37 8.71
C PRO A 132 -18.56 24.88 8.73
N ASN A 133 -17.87 24.13 9.59
CA ASN A 133 -18.05 22.68 9.78
C ASN A 133 -17.60 21.79 8.61
N ALA A 134 -16.91 22.33 7.60
CA ALA A 134 -16.36 21.55 6.48
C ALA A 134 -14.93 21.02 6.72
N GLY A 135 -14.45 21.08 7.96
CA GLY A 135 -13.11 20.62 8.34
C GLY A 135 -13.00 19.10 8.42
N TYR A 136 -11.77 18.61 8.28
CA TYR A 136 -11.45 17.18 8.38
C TYR A 136 -10.09 16.98 9.04
N ASN A 137 -10.04 16.08 10.02
CA ASN A 137 -8.82 15.69 10.71
C ASN A 137 -8.63 14.18 10.61
N ASN A 138 -7.43 13.75 10.22
CA ASN A 138 -7.04 12.35 10.22
C ASN A 138 -5.69 12.20 10.94
N SER A 139 -5.54 11.12 11.70
CA SER A 139 -4.23 10.72 12.22
C SER A 139 -4.16 9.22 12.35
N GLY A 140 -2.95 8.67 12.30
CA GLY A 140 -2.78 7.23 12.41
C GLY A 140 -1.34 6.79 12.55
N PHE A 141 -1.19 5.49 12.77
CA PHE A 141 0.09 4.81 12.72
C PHE A 141 -0.05 3.49 11.96
N GLN A 142 1.06 3.04 11.39
CA GLN A 142 1.19 1.76 10.72
C GLN A 142 2.50 1.13 11.15
N PHE A 143 2.46 -0.16 11.43
CA PHE A 143 3.60 -1.00 11.73
C PHE A 143 3.56 -2.23 10.83
N SER A 144 4.71 -2.63 10.31
CA SER A 144 4.88 -3.81 9.48
C SER A 144 6.18 -4.48 9.83
N ASN A 145 6.17 -5.81 9.95
CA ASN A 145 7.36 -6.61 10.06
C ASN A 145 7.28 -7.84 9.16
N ASP A 146 8.27 -7.99 8.29
CA ASP A 146 8.55 -9.25 7.61
C ASP A 146 9.71 -9.97 8.30
N LEU A 147 9.56 -11.26 8.54
CA LEU A 147 10.61 -12.18 9.00
C LEU A 147 10.81 -13.26 7.94
N PHE A 148 12.04 -13.41 7.47
CA PHE A 148 12.44 -14.39 6.46
C PHE A 148 13.25 -15.52 7.08
N ILE A 149 12.76 -16.75 7.01
CA ILE A 149 13.56 -17.91 7.38
C ILE A 149 14.55 -18.21 6.26
N SER A 150 15.82 -18.33 6.62
CA SER A 150 16.90 -18.66 5.68
C SER A 150 16.57 -19.90 4.85
N THR A 151 16.90 -19.87 3.56
CA THR A 151 16.76 -21.02 2.66
C THR A 151 17.65 -22.20 3.04
N LYS A 152 18.66 -21.97 3.89
CA LYS A 152 19.56 -22.99 4.44
C LYS A 152 19.12 -23.54 5.80
N SER A 153 17.95 -23.14 6.31
CA SER A 153 17.45 -23.63 7.60
C SER A 153 16.91 -25.06 7.48
N ASP A 154 17.17 -25.89 8.47
CA ASP A 154 16.63 -27.26 8.55
C ASP A 154 15.13 -27.28 8.85
N PHE A 155 14.59 -26.19 9.40
CA PHE A 155 13.17 -26.06 9.75
C PHE A 155 12.49 -24.97 8.93
N LEU A 156 11.57 -25.37 8.05
CA LEU A 156 10.76 -24.49 7.19
C LEU A 156 11.57 -23.48 6.36
N PRO A 157 12.56 -23.92 5.56
CA PRO A 157 13.43 -23.03 4.78
C PRO A 157 12.63 -22.15 3.81
N GLY A 158 13.00 -20.87 3.73
CA GLY A 158 12.38 -19.92 2.80
C GLY A 158 10.98 -19.45 3.21
N THR A 159 10.53 -19.74 4.44
CA THR A 159 9.24 -19.25 4.96
C THR A 159 9.30 -17.76 5.23
N LYS A 160 8.27 -17.02 4.79
CA LYS A 160 8.05 -15.62 5.13
C LYS A 160 6.93 -15.50 6.15
N PHE A 161 7.22 -14.88 7.29
CA PHE A 161 6.24 -14.38 8.25
C PHE A 161 6.05 -12.88 8.03
N ASN A 162 4.82 -12.40 8.11
CA ASN A 162 4.47 -11.00 7.94
C ASN A 162 3.43 -10.62 9.00
N ILE A 163 3.69 -9.52 9.70
CA ILE A 163 2.79 -8.92 10.68
C ILE A 163 2.59 -7.47 10.25
N ASP A 164 1.34 -7.07 9.99
CA ASP A 164 0.99 -5.69 9.70
C ASP A 164 -0.10 -5.22 10.68
N ALA A 165 0.02 -3.98 11.16
CA ALA A 165 -0.99 -3.36 12.00
C ALA A 165 -1.12 -1.88 11.62
N THR A 166 -2.34 -1.42 11.40
CA THR A 166 -2.65 -0.05 11.03
C THR A 166 -3.79 0.46 11.89
N TYR A 167 -3.61 1.63 12.49
CA TYR A 167 -4.66 2.34 13.22
C TYR A 167 -4.82 3.73 12.63
N TRP A 168 -6.05 4.18 12.44
CA TRP A 168 -6.31 5.56 12.10
C TRP A 168 -7.64 6.05 12.66
N ARG A 169 -7.68 7.34 12.98
CA ARG A 169 -8.86 8.06 13.41
C ARG A 169 -9.19 9.14 12.38
N ASP A 170 -10.46 9.24 12.05
CA ASP A 170 -11.02 10.36 11.30
C ASP A 170 -11.93 11.17 12.21
N SER A 171 -11.96 12.49 12.00
CA SER A 171 -12.78 13.42 12.74
C SER A 171 -13.29 14.51 11.81
N TYR A 172 -14.60 14.61 11.64
CA TYR A 172 -15.23 15.58 10.75
C TYR A 172 -16.61 16.00 11.27
N LYS A 173 -17.19 17.03 10.66
CA LYS A 173 -18.57 17.47 10.93
C LYS A 173 -19.42 17.41 9.67
N PHE A 174 -20.74 17.51 9.82
CA PHE A 174 -21.70 17.33 8.73
C PHE A 174 -22.21 18.65 8.15
N PHE A 175 -21.33 19.45 7.53
CA PHE A 175 -21.67 20.80 7.04
C PHE A 175 -22.95 20.90 6.19
N GLY A 176 -23.30 19.84 5.44
CA GLY A 176 -24.50 19.78 4.60
C GLY A 176 -25.72 19.10 5.24
N SER A 177 -25.71 18.84 6.54
CA SER A 177 -26.81 18.18 7.26
C SER A 177 -27.67 19.15 8.06
N ILE A 178 -28.78 18.63 8.60
CA ILE A 178 -29.69 19.36 9.50
C ILE A 178 -28.97 19.81 10.77
N ASN A 179 -27.98 19.04 11.24
CA ASN A 179 -27.19 19.32 12.44
C ASN A 179 -25.70 19.48 12.09
N PRO A 180 -25.29 20.60 11.46
CA PRO A 180 -23.94 20.75 10.92
C PRO A 180 -22.84 20.84 11.99
N THR A 181 -23.21 21.10 13.25
CA THR A 181 -22.29 21.14 14.39
C THR A 181 -21.95 19.76 14.96
N GLU A 182 -22.72 18.73 14.62
CA GLU A 182 -22.44 17.36 15.05
C GLU A 182 -21.11 16.90 14.48
N LYS A 183 -20.28 16.39 15.37
CA LYS A 183 -18.96 15.85 15.05
C LYS A 183 -19.06 14.33 14.99
N ARG A 184 -18.48 13.73 13.96
CA ARG A 184 -18.26 12.30 13.87
C ARG A 184 -16.79 11.96 14.02
N GLU A 185 -16.52 11.01 14.89
CA GLU A 185 -15.22 10.40 15.07
C GLU A 185 -15.26 8.90 14.78
N THR A 186 -14.49 8.48 13.78
CA THR A 186 -14.36 7.07 13.43
C THR A 186 -12.97 6.58 13.81
N ASN A 187 -12.89 5.41 14.44
CA ASN A 187 -11.64 4.75 14.78
C ASN A 187 -11.59 3.43 14.02
N ASN A 188 -10.49 3.24 13.31
CA ASN A 188 -10.28 2.09 12.46
C ASN A 188 -8.99 1.40 12.91
N PHE A 189 -9.01 0.09 12.98
CA PHE A 189 -7.84 -0.74 13.27
C PHE A 189 -7.84 -1.94 12.35
N ASN A 190 -6.76 -2.15 11.63
CA ASN A 190 -6.51 -3.33 10.80
C ASN A 190 -5.29 -4.06 11.36
N ALA A 191 -5.36 -5.37 11.51
CA ALA A 191 -4.24 -6.22 11.85
C ALA A 191 -4.19 -7.44 10.93
N LYS A 192 -3.02 -7.75 10.40
CA LYS A 192 -2.79 -8.86 9.49
C LYS A 192 -1.61 -9.70 9.97
N LEU A 193 -1.77 -11.01 9.91
CA LEU A 193 -0.74 -12.02 10.13
C LEU A 193 -0.69 -12.91 8.90
N SER A 194 0.50 -13.16 8.37
CA SER A 194 0.69 -13.99 7.19
C SER A 194 1.89 -14.90 7.37
N VAL A 195 1.77 -16.17 7.00
CA VAL A 195 2.85 -17.15 6.91
C VAL A 195 2.77 -17.78 5.55
N VAL A 196 3.82 -17.71 4.75
CA VAL A 196 3.84 -18.28 3.39
C VAL A 196 5.16 -19.00 3.15
N ASN A 197 5.09 -20.21 2.61
CA ASN A 197 6.23 -20.93 2.06
C ASN A 197 5.90 -21.42 0.65
N LYS A 198 6.68 -20.96 -0.32
CA LYS A 198 6.67 -21.45 -1.71
C LYS A 198 8.08 -21.87 -2.17
N TYR A 199 9.00 -22.04 -1.22
CA TYR A 199 10.40 -22.35 -1.50
C TYR A 199 10.64 -23.86 -1.57
N LEU A 200 9.90 -24.65 -0.79
CA LEU A 200 10.00 -26.11 -0.80
C LEU A 200 9.52 -26.68 -2.14
N ASN A 201 10.32 -27.56 -2.75
CA ASN A 201 10.07 -28.08 -4.10
C ASN A 201 8.69 -28.73 -4.31
N TYR A 202 8.18 -29.43 -3.29
CA TYR A 202 6.98 -30.26 -3.43
C TYR A 202 5.80 -29.79 -2.59
N PHE A 203 6.01 -28.89 -1.63
CA PHE A 203 4.99 -28.55 -0.64
C PHE A 203 4.94 -27.05 -0.42
N HIS A 204 3.92 -26.40 -0.95
CA HIS A 204 3.67 -24.99 -0.73
C HIS A 204 2.50 -24.82 0.22
N PHE A 205 2.61 -23.82 1.09
CA PHE A 205 1.51 -23.48 1.98
C PHE A 205 1.48 -21.98 2.24
N GLY A 206 0.31 -21.52 2.62
CA GLY A 206 0.15 -20.17 3.13
C GLY A 206 -1.05 -20.06 4.05
N LEU A 207 -0.93 -19.18 5.03
CA LEU A 207 -2.00 -18.80 5.93
C LEU A 207 -1.95 -17.27 6.08
N ASN A 208 -3.10 -16.62 5.93
CA ASN A 208 -3.30 -15.20 6.13
C ASN A 208 -4.49 -15.02 7.06
N ALA A 209 -4.34 -14.25 8.13
CA ALA A 209 -5.43 -13.83 9.01
C ALA A 209 -5.44 -12.30 9.05
N ASN A 210 -6.58 -11.71 8.77
CA ASN A 210 -6.80 -10.27 8.77
C ASN A 210 -7.98 -9.95 9.68
N GLY A 211 -7.84 -8.93 10.52
CA GLY A 211 -8.86 -8.44 11.43
C GLY A 211 -9.02 -6.94 11.29
N ASP A 212 -10.24 -6.49 11.00
CA ASP A 212 -10.63 -5.10 10.92
C ASP A 212 -11.58 -4.79 12.09
N ILE A 213 -11.34 -3.68 12.77
CA ILE A 213 -12.21 -3.14 13.81
C ILE A 213 -12.55 -1.72 13.40
N TYR A 214 -13.84 -1.46 13.23
CA TYR A 214 -14.38 -0.14 12.94
C TYR A 214 -15.27 0.31 14.09
N LYS A 215 -15.10 1.54 14.55
CA LYS A 215 -15.91 2.13 15.62
C LYS A 215 -16.32 3.55 15.27
N ILE A 216 -17.61 3.84 15.38
CA ILE A 216 -18.18 5.20 15.37
C ILE A 216 -18.52 5.56 16.81
N ASN A 217 -17.98 6.67 17.31
CA ASN A 217 -18.14 7.03 18.71
C ASN A 217 -19.57 7.53 19.05
N GLU A 218 -20.26 8.16 18.11
CA GLU A 218 -21.53 8.86 18.38
C GLU A 218 -22.71 7.90 18.58
N ASN A 219 -22.74 6.80 17.84
CA ASN A 219 -23.85 5.83 17.86
C ASN A 219 -23.45 4.50 18.50
N ASN A 220 -22.27 4.45 19.16
CA ASN A 220 -21.67 3.22 19.68
C ASN A 220 -21.55 2.07 18.66
N LEU A 221 -21.61 2.38 17.35
CA LEU A 221 -21.48 1.37 16.30
C LEU A 221 -20.07 0.80 16.35
N LYS A 222 -19.99 -0.52 16.50
CA LYS A 222 -18.77 -1.29 16.46
C LYS A 222 -18.94 -2.44 15.48
N GLU A 223 -18.04 -2.51 14.53
CA GLU A 223 -17.92 -3.61 13.59
C GLU A 223 -16.57 -4.29 13.78
N ILE A 224 -16.59 -5.62 13.84
CA ILE A 224 -15.39 -6.46 13.81
C ILE A 224 -15.53 -7.39 12.62
N TYR A 225 -14.59 -7.31 11.68
CA TYR A 225 -14.52 -8.21 10.54
C TYR A 225 -13.23 -9.01 10.60
N ILE A 226 -13.32 -10.34 10.57
CA ILE A 226 -12.19 -11.26 10.58
C ILE A 226 -12.23 -12.03 9.27
N ASN A 227 -11.11 -12.10 8.57
CA ASN A 227 -10.93 -12.87 7.34
C ASN A 227 -9.65 -13.71 7.45
N THR A 228 -9.82 -15.02 7.48
CA THR A 228 -8.70 -15.98 7.47
C THR A 228 -8.73 -16.75 6.17
N SER A 229 -7.63 -16.79 5.46
CA SER A 229 -7.47 -17.61 4.26
C SER A 229 -6.23 -18.46 4.35
N GLY A 230 -6.24 -19.64 3.75
CA GLY A 230 -5.06 -20.46 3.64
C GLY A 230 -5.09 -21.32 2.39
N PHE A 231 -3.92 -21.82 2.01
CA PHE A 231 -3.77 -22.79 0.95
C PHE A 231 -2.70 -23.82 1.32
N ILE A 232 -2.86 -25.01 0.76
CA ILE A 232 -1.88 -26.09 0.79
C ILE A 232 -1.83 -26.65 -0.63
N GLU A 233 -0.62 -26.81 -1.17
CA GLU A 233 -0.37 -27.32 -2.51
C GLU A 233 0.78 -28.32 -2.46
N PHE A 234 0.57 -29.47 -3.10
CA PHE A 234 1.59 -30.46 -3.39
C PHE A 234 1.93 -30.38 -4.87
N SER A 235 3.11 -29.84 -5.19
CA SER A 235 3.56 -29.64 -6.56
C SER A 235 4.47 -30.78 -6.99
N LEU A 236 4.07 -31.50 -8.03
CA LEU A 236 4.92 -32.37 -8.83
C LEU A 236 5.22 -31.66 -10.16
N LYS A 237 6.10 -32.21 -10.99
CA LYS A 237 6.57 -31.55 -12.22
C LYS A 237 5.42 -31.10 -13.14
N ASP A 238 4.51 -32.02 -13.46
CA ASP A 238 3.44 -31.80 -14.44
C ASP A 238 2.06 -31.72 -13.76
N PHE A 239 2.02 -31.63 -12.42
CA PHE A 239 0.80 -31.83 -11.66
C PHE A 239 0.83 -31.15 -10.29
N ILE A 240 -0.27 -30.54 -9.87
CA ILE A 240 -0.43 -29.93 -8.54
C ILE A 240 -1.73 -30.42 -7.93
N ILE A 241 -1.69 -30.95 -6.71
CA ILE A 241 -2.88 -31.16 -5.88
C ILE A 241 -2.91 -30.04 -4.86
N GLY A 242 -4.03 -29.33 -4.76
CA GLY A 242 -4.12 -28.25 -3.80
C GLY A 242 -5.50 -28.08 -3.20
N GLY A 243 -5.53 -27.26 -2.17
CA GLY A 243 -6.76 -26.75 -1.63
C GLY A 243 -6.57 -25.37 -1.04
N ASN A 244 -7.63 -24.58 -1.09
CA ASN A 244 -7.69 -23.26 -0.49
C ASN A 244 -8.93 -23.16 0.37
N VAL A 245 -8.82 -22.44 1.49
CA VAL A 245 -9.90 -22.20 2.43
C VAL A 245 -9.94 -20.71 2.74
N VAL A 246 -11.13 -20.14 2.84
CA VAL A 246 -11.39 -18.77 3.27
C VAL A 246 -12.52 -18.82 4.30
N TYR A 247 -12.30 -18.21 5.46
CA TYR A 247 -13.28 -18.05 6.51
C TYR A 247 -13.41 -16.57 6.85
N GLN A 248 -14.64 -16.07 6.78
CA GLN A 248 -14.97 -14.68 7.09
C GLN A 248 -16.00 -14.64 8.20
N LYS A 249 -15.81 -13.76 9.16
CA LYS A 249 -16.75 -13.49 10.25
C LYS A 249 -16.90 -11.99 10.43
N GLN A 250 -18.13 -11.50 10.37
CA GLN A 250 -18.46 -10.10 10.61
C GLN A 250 -19.39 -10.02 11.82
N SER A 251 -19.01 -9.24 12.83
CA SER A 251 -19.82 -8.94 14.01
C SER A 251 -20.15 -7.45 13.99
N LEU A 252 -21.44 -7.13 14.01
CA LEU A 252 -21.97 -5.78 13.99
C LEU A 252 -22.75 -5.53 15.28
N LYS A 253 -22.37 -4.51 16.03
CA LYS A 253 -23.05 -4.06 17.23
C LYS A 253 -23.38 -2.58 17.10
N ASP A 254 -24.63 -2.24 17.34
CA ASP A 254 -25.16 -0.87 17.33
C ASP A 254 -26.30 -0.80 18.36
N ASP A 255 -26.60 0.41 18.85
CA ASP A 255 -27.64 0.66 19.85
C ASP A 255 -29.05 0.30 19.33
N ILE A 256 -29.24 0.34 18.01
CA ILE A 256 -30.53 0.06 17.34
C ILE A 256 -30.67 -1.42 16.95
N LEU A 257 -29.62 -2.03 16.39
CA LEU A 257 -29.74 -3.31 15.65
C LEU A 257 -29.52 -4.57 16.50
N LYS A 258 -29.14 -4.43 17.78
CA LYS A 258 -28.57 -5.51 18.62
C LYS A 258 -27.37 -6.18 17.92
N GLU A 259 -26.70 -7.11 18.59
CA GLU A 259 -25.53 -7.80 17.99
C GLU A 259 -25.97 -8.72 16.84
N ARG A 260 -25.37 -8.56 15.66
CA ARG A 260 -25.55 -9.44 14.50
C ARG A 260 -24.22 -10.06 14.11
N ASN A 261 -24.25 -11.34 13.80
CA ASN A 261 -23.08 -12.09 13.40
C ASN A 261 -23.34 -12.75 12.05
N TYR A 262 -22.42 -12.53 11.11
CA TYR A 262 -22.43 -13.13 9.77
C TYR A 262 -21.17 -13.95 9.61
N ASN A 263 -21.30 -15.13 9.03
CA ASN A 263 -20.20 -16.05 8.78
C ASN A 263 -20.28 -16.58 7.35
N ASN A 264 -19.12 -16.67 6.73
CA ASN A 264 -18.95 -17.24 5.39
C ASN A 264 -17.72 -18.13 5.41
N PHE A 265 -17.83 -19.29 4.79
CA PHE A 265 -16.77 -20.28 4.65
C PHE A 265 -16.73 -20.73 3.18
N ASP A 266 -15.59 -20.58 2.55
CA ASP A 266 -15.30 -21.05 1.20
C ASP A 266 -14.16 -22.05 1.27
N SER A 267 -14.31 -23.20 0.63
CA SER A 267 -13.21 -24.13 0.42
C SER A 267 -13.22 -24.64 -1.01
N LYS A 268 -12.03 -24.81 -1.57
CA LYS A 268 -11.85 -25.47 -2.86
C LYS A 268 -10.78 -26.53 -2.72
N GLY A 269 -11.05 -27.72 -3.23
CA GLY A 269 -10.08 -28.77 -3.44
C GLY A 269 -9.90 -28.95 -4.95
N TYR A 270 -8.67 -29.03 -5.42
CA TYR A 270 -8.40 -29.04 -6.85
C TYR A 270 -7.18 -29.86 -7.22
N VAL A 271 -7.16 -30.18 -8.49
CA VAL A 271 -6.09 -30.83 -9.21
C VAL A 271 -5.78 -29.97 -10.43
N GLU A 272 -4.51 -29.63 -10.62
CA GLU A 272 -4.00 -28.90 -11.77
C GLU A 272 -3.01 -29.79 -12.52
N ILE A 273 -3.18 -29.90 -13.83
CA ILE A 273 -2.32 -30.64 -14.75
C ILE A 273 -1.67 -29.64 -15.67
N ILE A 274 -0.36 -29.75 -15.83
CA ILE A 274 0.47 -28.91 -16.71
C ILE A 274 1.03 -29.83 -17.80
N PRO A 275 0.21 -30.23 -18.80
CA PRO A 275 0.67 -31.14 -19.85
C PRO A 275 1.76 -30.51 -20.72
N PHE A 276 1.76 -29.18 -20.86
CA PHE A 276 2.73 -28.40 -21.60
C PHE A 276 2.99 -27.07 -20.90
N ASP A 277 4.16 -26.47 -21.11
CA ASP A 277 4.50 -25.16 -20.52
C ASP A 277 3.52 -24.03 -20.91
N PHE A 278 2.77 -24.21 -22.01
CA PHE A 278 1.79 -23.25 -22.50
C PHE A 278 0.35 -23.57 -22.09
N LEU A 279 0.05 -24.72 -21.47
CA LEU A 279 -1.32 -25.12 -21.13
C LEU A 279 -1.39 -25.65 -19.70
N LYS A 280 -2.30 -25.07 -18.92
CA LYS A 280 -2.64 -25.52 -17.57
C LYS A 280 -4.12 -25.83 -17.51
N VAL A 281 -4.47 -26.99 -16.98
CA VAL A 281 -5.86 -27.40 -16.79
C VAL A 281 -6.06 -27.68 -15.32
N LYS A 282 -6.99 -26.99 -14.68
CA LYS A 282 -7.33 -27.18 -13.28
C LYS A 282 -8.79 -27.58 -13.15
N GLY A 283 -9.06 -28.55 -12.30
CA GLY A 283 -10.39 -29.06 -12.05
C GLY A 283 -10.55 -29.43 -10.59
N GLY A 284 -11.75 -29.28 -10.06
CA GLY A 284 -11.97 -29.51 -8.65
C GLY A 284 -13.40 -29.30 -8.20
N ILE A 285 -13.52 -29.20 -6.88
CA ILE A 285 -14.77 -28.96 -6.18
C ILE A 285 -14.65 -27.69 -5.35
N ALA A 286 -15.69 -26.87 -5.38
CA ALA A 286 -15.84 -25.70 -4.54
C ALA A 286 -17.03 -25.91 -3.61
N PHE A 287 -16.84 -25.60 -2.34
CA PHE A 287 -17.87 -25.59 -1.32
C PHE A 287 -17.92 -24.19 -0.70
N ASN A 288 -19.09 -23.57 -0.71
CA ASN A 288 -19.32 -22.29 -0.09
C ASN A 288 -20.49 -22.43 0.90
N SER A 289 -20.34 -21.90 2.10
CA SER A 289 -21.35 -21.90 3.14
C SER A 289 -21.42 -20.51 3.73
N ASN A 290 -22.60 -19.90 3.65
CA ASN A 290 -22.91 -18.67 4.37
C ASN A 290 -23.97 -18.98 5.44
N SER A 291 -24.31 -18.00 6.28
CA SER A 291 -25.26 -18.16 7.39
C SER A 291 -26.65 -18.73 7.00
N LYS A 292 -27.01 -18.81 5.71
CA LYS A 292 -28.33 -19.24 5.24
C LYS A 292 -28.31 -20.32 4.16
N PHE A 293 -27.22 -20.43 3.39
CA PHE A 293 -27.16 -21.27 2.20
C PHE A 293 -25.80 -21.95 2.09
N ASN A 294 -25.85 -23.20 1.65
CA ASN A 294 -24.68 -23.97 1.25
C ASN A 294 -24.73 -24.19 -0.26
N PHE A 295 -23.59 -24.04 -0.91
CA PHE A 295 -23.42 -24.23 -2.34
C PHE A 295 -22.24 -25.16 -2.58
N PHE A 296 -22.45 -26.15 -3.44
CA PHE A 296 -21.41 -27.07 -3.88
C PHE A 296 -21.40 -27.01 -5.41
N SER A 297 -20.22 -26.81 -6.00
CA SER A 297 -20.06 -26.79 -7.44
C SER A 297 -18.78 -27.49 -7.86
N PRO A 298 -18.84 -28.44 -8.81
CA PRO A 298 -17.65 -28.77 -9.56
C PRO A 298 -17.20 -27.54 -10.36
N PHE A 299 -15.92 -27.45 -10.64
CA PHE A 299 -15.38 -26.44 -11.55
C PHE A 299 -14.25 -27.05 -12.38
N ALA A 300 -14.05 -26.48 -13.54
CA ALA A 300 -12.89 -26.71 -14.39
C ALA A 300 -12.50 -25.37 -15.00
N ASN A 301 -11.19 -25.13 -15.10
CA ASN A 301 -10.62 -23.98 -15.76
C ASN A 301 -9.40 -24.41 -16.57
N ALA A 302 -9.23 -23.83 -17.75
CA ALA A 302 -8.08 -24.03 -18.61
C ALA A 302 -7.42 -22.67 -18.87
N GLU A 303 -6.13 -22.57 -18.56
CA GLU A 303 -5.31 -21.41 -18.87
C GLU A 303 -4.32 -21.78 -19.98
N MET A 304 -4.37 -21.04 -21.09
CA MET A 304 -3.47 -21.20 -22.22
C MET A 304 -2.62 -19.93 -22.35
N LYS A 305 -1.31 -20.08 -22.23
CA LYS A 305 -0.33 -19.03 -22.46
C LYS A 305 -0.06 -18.91 -23.97
N LEU A 306 -0.41 -17.78 -24.56
CA LEU A 306 -0.17 -17.46 -25.97
C LEU A 306 1.22 -16.88 -26.19
N ASP A 307 1.68 -16.05 -25.26
CA ASP A 307 3.00 -15.42 -25.26
C ASP A 307 3.43 -15.12 -23.81
N ASN A 308 4.67 -14.69 -23.58
CA ASN A 308 5.21 -14.36 -22.25
C ASN A 308 4.37 -13.35 -21.47
N ASN A 309 3.62 -12.49 -22.16
CA ASN A 309 2.78 -11.47 -21.56
C ASN A 309 1.27 -11.63 -21.86
N LEU A 310 0.86 -12.72 -22.51
CA LEU A 310 -0.51 -12.93 -22.94
C LEU A 310 -0.99 -14.34 -22.61
N SER A 311 -2.05 -14.45 -21.80
CA SER A 311 -2.74 -15.70 -21.52
C SER A 311 -4.25 -15.56 -21.70
N LEU A 312 -4.88 -16.66 -22.10
CA LEU A 312 -6.33 -16.84 -22.16
C LEU A 312 -6.72 -17.81 -21.05
N ALA A 313 -7.75 -17.48 -20.28
CA ALA A 313 -8.31 -18.35 -19.25
C ALA A 313 -9.81 -18.56 -19.52
N VAL A 314 -10.26 -19.82 -19.48
CA VAL A 314 -11.65 -20.25 -19.58
C VAL A 314 -12.00 -21.06 -18.35
#